data_AF-A0A9P9WMI7-F1
#
_entry.id   AF-A0A9P9WMI7-F1
#
_cell.length_a   1.000
_cell.length_b   1.000
_cell.length_c   1.000
_cell.angle_alpha   90.00
_cell.angle_beta   90.00
_cell.angle_gamma   90.00
#
_symmetry.space_group_name_H-M   'P 1'
#
loop_
_entity.id
_entity.type
_entity.pdbx_description
1 polymer ?
#
loop_
_entity_poly.entity_id
_entity_poly.type
_entity_poly.pdbx_seq_one_letter_code
_entity_poly.pdbx_strand_id
1 'polypeptide(L)'
;MAFSEVPILDLALASDPATKPAFLADLRHALMEVGFLYLKNVGIPDELFADVIREGKAFFDIPQEEKSVLTHPYPRLLSLSTPSFIPIRPQILWNLVQMTLHQKNYFLLLSSPLLRVLEFQIPTTNTQEGESNRLKIEMKNAPSFLGYSQLSAEITAGAVDHREQIDLSTEHPVPGPGAPAHHNLLAPNQWPSGDVLPRFRPVFTEYMRRMGAVSIRFTSLIAEAVGLPPSAFDKYFNEGPRQQHKLKVVKYPDVAELGLGVAAAGRGQGVGPHKDSMLTSYLLQASAHRGLQVQNMRGEWIDCPPVAGTLVVAIGQGLEALTQGVCCSTTHRVLSPAAGEGARFSIPFFQGVRGDATFEDLETVGVGEVPAAVRAQRAAVLERNGGRLDDVEFTFRKGGVAKTLGEATLRNRVKSHPDVGERWYPDILRDIREQQAREAREKERMSKAGDSGSAGGANDTQPAAVEAH
;
A
#
# COMPACT_ATOMS: atom_id res chain seq x y z
N MET A 1 0.09 -11.37 -30.82
CA MET A 1 -0.47 -12.25 -29.76
C MET A 1 -0.28 -11.54 -28.42
N ALA A 2 -1.16 -11.74 -27.44
CA ALA A 2 -0.94 -11.23 -26.09
C ALA A 2 0.29 -11.91 -25.46
N PHE A 3 0.97 -11.21 -24.55
CA PHE A 3 2.16 -11.74 -23.90
C PHE A 3 1.85 -13.01 -23.08
N SER A 4 2.84 -13.90 -23.00
CA SER A 4 2.80 -15.13 -22.20
C SER A 4 3.93 -15.21 -21.16
N GLU A 5 4.84 -14.24 -21.19
CA GLU A 5 5.93 -14.07 -20.23
C GLU A 5 6.19 -12.58 -19.99
N VAL A 6 6.74 -12.26 -18.81
CA VAL A 6 7.14 -10.90 -18.46
C VAL A 6 8.58 -10.67 -18.94
N PRO A 7 8.85 -9.63 -19.75
CA PRO A 7 10.17 -9.42 -20.37
C PRO A 7 11.23 -9.02 -19.33
N ILE A 8 12.48 -9.39 -19.58
CA ILE A 8 13.63 -9.02 -18.74
C ILE A 8 14.50 -8.01 -19.48
N LEU A 9 14.69 -6.83 -18.89
CA LEU A 9 15.51 -5.76 -19.45
C LEU A 9 16.76 -5.52 -18.59
N ASP A 10 17.87 -5.23 -19.26
CA ASP A 10 19.14 -4.89 -18.65
C ASP A 10 19.34 -3.38 -18.60
N LEU A 11 19.25 -2.78 -17.41
CA LEU A 11 19.34 -1.33 -17.26
C LEU A 11 20.74 -0.78 -17.60
N ALA A 12 21.78 -1.61 -17.57
CA ALA A 12 23.14 -1.18 -17.91
C ALA A 12 23.27 -0.79 -19.39
N LEU A 13 22.46 -1.40 -20.27
CA LEU A 13 22.44 -1.09 -21.71
C LEU A 13 21.96 0.35 -21.99
N ALA A 14 21.22 0.96 -21.07
CA ALA A 14 20.78 2.35 -21.22
C ALA A 14 21.90 3.39 -21.00
N SER A 15 23.06 2.96 -20.50
CA SER A 15 24.20 3.85 -20.19
C SER A 15 25.17 4.01 -21.36
N ASP A 16 25.16 3.11 -22.34
CA ASP A 16 26.02 3.16 -23.51
C ASP A 16 25.22 3.63 -24.74
N PRO A 17 25.63 4.71 -25.44
CA PRO A 17 24.98 5.20 -26.65
C PRO A 17 24.80 4.14 -27.76
N ALA A 18 25.68 3.13 -27.83
CA ALA A 18 25.59 2.07 -28.82
C ALA A 18 24.46 1.07 -28.50
N THR A 19 24.18 0.81 -27.22
CA THR A 19 23.17 -0.17 -26.80
C THR A 19 21.84 0.47 -26.37
N LYS A 20 21.84 1.75 -26.01
CA LYS A 20 20.66 2.48 -25.55
C LYS A 20 19.49 2.42 -26.54
N PRO A 21 19.68 2.56 -27.88
CA PRO A 21 18.57 2.48 -28.82
C PRO A 21 17.81 1.14 -28.78
N ALA A 22 18.54 0.02 -28.65
CA ALA A 22 17.93 -1.30 -28.51
C ALA A 22 17.16 -1.43 -27.19
N PHE A 23 17.76 -0.99 -26.08
CA PHE A 23 17.09 -0.95 -24.78
C PHE A 23 15.80 -0.13 -24.81
N LEU A 24 15.79 1.04 -25.46
CA LEU A 24 14.59 1.87 -25.57
C LEU A 24 13.49 1.22 -26.43
N ALA A 25 13.87 0.43 -27.44
CA ALA A 25 12.92 -0.33 -28.25
C ALA A 25 12.27 -1.46 -27.43
N ASP A 26 13.06 -2.22 -26.68
CA ASP A 26 12.56 -3.28 -25.79
C ASP A 26 11.69 -2.70 -24.68
N LEU A 27 12.10 -1.55 -24.11
CA LEU A 27 11.32 -0.84 -23.09
C LEU A 27 9.99 -0.37 -23.67
N ARG A 28 9.96 0.18 -24.88
CA ARG A 28 8.71 0.57 -25.55
C ARG A 28 7.77 -0.61 -25.71
N HIS A 29 8.28 -1.77 -26.14
CA HIS A 29 7.48 -2.99 -26.26
C HIS A 29 6.87 -3.39 -24.90
N ALA A 30 7.69 -3.44 -23.84
CA ALA A 30 7.22 -3.77 -22.49
C ALA A 30 6.15 -2.78 -22.00
N LEU A 31 6.33 -1.48 -22.24
CA LEU A 31 5.38 -0.42 -21.86
C LEU A 31 4.04 -0.54 -22.59
N MET A 32 4.03 -0.86 -23.87
CA MET A 32 2.81 -0.92 -24.68
C MET A 32 2.07 -2.25 -24.53
N GLU A 33 2.78 -3.38 -24.54
CA GLU A 33 2.15 -4.71 -24.65
C GLU A 33 1.94 -5.40 -23.30
N VAL A 34 2.78 -5.09 -22.31
CA VAL A 34 2.85 -5.85 -21.06
C VAL A 34 2.47 -5.02 -19.84
N GLY A 35 3.01 -3.81 -19.68
CA GLY A 35 2.86 -3.00 -18.47
C GLY A 35 3.59 -3.54 -17.23
N PHE A 36 4.40 -4.59 -17.43
CA PHE A 36 5.27 -5.24 -16.44
C PHE A 36 6.59 -5.62 -17.11
N LEU A 37 7.68 -5.60 -16.33
CA LEU A 37 8.98 -6.12 -16.76
C LEU A 37 9.82 -6.53 -15.54
N TYR A 38 10.82 -7.38 -15.74
CA TYR A 38 11.96 -7.48 -14.84
C TYR A 38 13.05 -6.49 -15.28
N LEU A 39 13.70 -5.87 -14.30
CA LEU A 39 14.81 -4.96 -14.51
C LEU A 39 16.02 -5.46 -13.72
N LYS A 40 17.12 -5.77 -14.40
CA LYS A 40 18.40 -6.16 -13.79
C LYS A 40 19.46 -5.07 -13.91
N ASN A 41 20.56 -5.24 -13.20
CA ASN A 41 21.72 -4.34 -13.23
C ASN A 41 21.36 -2.88 -12.90
N VAL A 42 20.51 -2.69 -11.87
CA VAL A 42 19.97 -1.39 -11.50
C VAL A 42 20.96 -0.47 -10.74
N GLY A 43 22.19 -0.91 -10.53
CA GLY A 43 23.22 -0.16 -9.79
C GLY A 43 23.07 -0.20 -8.27
N ILE A 44 22.23 -1.10 -7.75
CA ILE A 44 22.13 -1.41 -6.31
C ILE A 44 23.03 -2.63 -6.03
N PRO A 45 23.95 -2.56 -5.05
CA PRO A 45 24.82 -3.69 -4.72
C PRO A 45 24.02 -4.90 -4.24
N ASP A 46 24.44 -6.10 -4.64
CA ASP A 46 23.83 -7.36 -4.23
C ASP A 46 23.83 -7.54 -2.70
N GLU A 47 24.86 -7.06 -2.03
CA GLU A 47 24.94 -7.05 -0.56
C GLU A 47 23.80 -6.23 0.07
N LEU A 48 23.44 -5.09 -0.53
CA LEU A 48 22.33 -4.29 -0.04
C LEU A 48 20.98 -4.99 -0.28
N PHE A 49 20.80 -5.67 -1.42
CA PHE A 49 19.62 -6.51 -1.63
C PHE A 49 19.55 -7.64 -0.59
N ALA A 50 20.67 -8.31 -0.31
CA ALA A 50 20.75 -9.37 0.69
C ALA A 50 20.43 -8.84 2.11
N ASP A 51 20.98 -7.69 2.48
CA ASP A 51 20.68 -7.03 3.76
C ASP A 51 19.20 -6.66 3.87
N VAL A 52 18.61 -6.04 2.83
CA VAL A 52 17.18 -5.69 2.80
C VAL A 52 16.29 -6.92 2.97
N ILE A 53 16.63 -8.03 2.32
CA ILE A 53 15.92 -9.30 2.47
C ILE A 53 16.08 -9.86 3.89
N ARG A 54 17.30 -9.85 4.43
CA ARG A 54 17.59 -10.38 5.78
C ARG A 54 16.88 -9.59 6.85
N GLU A 55 17.06 -8.26 6.88
CA GLU A 55 16.43 -7.38 7.88
C GLU A 55 14.91 -7.35 7.71
N GLY A 56 14.40 -7.42 6.47
CA GLY A 56 12.97 -7.50 6.19
C GLY A 56 12.31 -8.76 6.73
N LYS A 57 12.97 -9.92 6.64
CA LYS A 57 12.51 -11.17 7.24
C LYS A 57 12.62 -11.14 8.77
N ALA A 58 13.78 -10.71 9.27
CA ALA A 58 14.04 -10.61 10.70
C ALA A 58 13.00 -9.73 11.43
N PHE A 59 12.46 -8.70 10.77
CA PHE A 59 11.35 -7.91 11.30
C PHE A 59 10.11 -8.74 11.66
N PHE A 60 9.76 -9.75 10.87
CA PHE A 60 8.61 -10.60 11.16
C PHE A 60 8.91 -11.67 12.21
N ASP A 61 10.19 -12.00 12.42
CA ASP A 61 10.65 -12.95 13.43
C ASP A 61 10.75 -12.34 14.84
N ILE A 62 10.77 -11.00 14.97
CA ILE A 62 10.77 -10.36 16.29
C ILE A 62 9.51 -10.80 17.07
N PRO A 63 9.65 -11.28 18.32
CA PRO A 63 8.51 -11.55 19.19
C PRO A 63 7.53 -10.38 19.23
N GLN A 64 6.24 -10.67 19.34
CA GLN A 64 5.20 -9.64 19.42
C GLN A 64 5.54 -8.60 20.52
N GLU A 65 6.21 -9.05 21.58
CA GLU A 65 6.62 -8.31 22.77
C GLU A 65 7.71 -7.25 22.56
N GLU A 66 8.68 -7.53 21.69
CA GLU A 66 9.86 -6.67 21.53
C GLU A 66 9.70 -5.58 20.47
N LYS A 67 8.68 -5.71 19.59
CA LYS A 67 8.26 -4.64 18.66
C LYS A 67 7.76 -3.38 19.38
N SER A 68 7.67 -3.41 20.72
CA SER A 68 7.13 -2.35 21.55
C SER A 68 8.12 -1.31 22.07
N VAL A 69 9.43 -1.55 22.08
CA VAL A 69 10.35 -0.68 22.87
C VAL A 69 10.94 0.43 22.01
N LEU A 70 10.22 1.53 21.76
CA LEU A 70 10.60 2.48 20.71
C LEU A 70 10.27 3.97 20.91
N THR A 71 11.13 4.80 20.31
CA THR A 71 11.10 6.27 20.23
C THR A 71 9.93 6.75 19.38
N HIS A 72 8.90 7.33 20.01
CA HIS A 72 7.76 7.91 19.30
C HIS A 72 8.12 9.35 18.84
N PRO A 73 8.10 9.65 17.53
CA PRO A 73 8.43 10.98 17.03
C PRO A 73 7.28 12.00 17.25
N TYR A 74 6.08 11.52 17.59
CA TYR A 74 4.94 12.36 17.90
C TYR A 74 4.88 12.67 19.41
N PRO A 75 4.58 13.91 19.82
CA PRO A 75 4.30 14.20 21.22
C PRO A 75 3.10 13.35 21.66
N ARG A 76 3.20 12.68 22.82
CA ARG A 76 2.04 11.99 23.41
C ARG A 76 0.93 13.01 23.55
N LEU A 77 -0.15 12.85 22.79
CA LEU A 77 -1.43 13.43 23.16
C LEU A 77 -1.78 12.79 24.50
N LEU A 78 -1.60 13.55 25.60
CA LEU A 78 -2.21 13.19 26.86
C LEU A 78 -3.69 13.03 26.55
N SER A 79 -4.19 11.80 26.62
CA SER A 79 -5.61 11.56 26.74
C SER A 79 -6.05 12.33 27.96
N LEU A 80 -6.62 13.52 27.75
CA LEU A 80 -7.50 14.12 28.72
C LEU A 80 -8.72 13.21 28.71
N SER A 81 -8.65 12.14 29.50
CA SER A 81 -9.84 11.45 29.97
C SER A 81 -10.70 12.53 30.62
N THR A 82 -11.72 12.98 29.91
CA THR A 82 -12.78 13.79 30.49
C THR A 82 -13.33 12.98 31.66
N PRO A 83 -13.26 13.46 32.91
CA PRO A 83 -13.91 12.76 34.00
C PRO A 83 -15.41 12.74 33.68
N SER A 84 -16.00 11.56 33.74
CA SER A 84 -17.43 11.36 33.59
C SER A 84 -18.17 12.34 34.49
N PHE A 85 -18.94 13.25 33.88
CA PHE A 85 -19.89 14.09 34.58
C PHE A 85 -20.95 13.19 35.22
N ILE A 86 -20.84 12.96 36.52
CA ILE A 86 -21.93 12.45 37.35
C ILE A 86 -22.70 13.69 37.84
N PRO A 87 -23.97 13.90 37.45
CA PRO A 87 -24.74 15.04 37.94
C PRO A 87 -25.13 14.79 39.40
N ILE A 88 -24.44 15.44 40.33
CA ILE A 88 -24.86 15.51 41.73
C ILE A 88 -25.90 16.64 41.84
N ARG A 89 -27.05 16.31 42.43
CA ARG A 89 -28.17 17.24 42.69
C ARG A 89 -27.73 18.39 43.61
N PRO A 90 -28.30 19.60 43.47
CA PRO A 90 -27.88 20.77 44.21
C PRO A 90 -28.46 20.73 45.63
N GLN A 91 -27.67 20.31 46.61
CA GLN A 91 -27.71 20.82 47.98
C GLN A 91 -26.48 20.30 48.73
N ILE A 92 -25.86 21.15 49.55
CA ILE A 92 -24.64 20.92 50.37
C ILE A 92 -23.36 21.43 49.70
N LEU A 93 -23.25 22.77 49.67
CA LEU A 93 -22.00 23.51 49.50
C LEU A 93 -21.97 24.49 50.68
N TRP A 94 -21.35 24.11 51.81
CA TRP A 94 -20.96 25.10 52.84
C TRP A 94 -19.90 24.65 53.87
N ASN A 95 -19.59 23.36 54.06
CA ASN A 95 -18.79 22.94 55.23
C ASN A 95 -17.35 22.45 54.98
N LEU A 96 -16.71 22.76 53.84
CA LEU A 96 -15.29 22.38 53.61
C LEU A 96 -14.46 23.54 53.04
N VAL A 97 -14.70 24.75 53.56
CA VAL A 97 -13.73 25.85 53.50
C VAL A 97 -13.52 26.34 54.92
N GLN A 98 -12.76 25.58 55.70
CA GLN A 98 -12.06 26.08 56.89
C GLN A 98 -10.82 25.21 57.16
N MET A 99 -9.69 25.90 57.28
CA MET A 99 -8.49 25.53 58.03
C MET A 99 -7.44 24.65 57.36
N THR A 100 -6.72 25.33 56.46
CA THR A 100 -5.28 25.23 56.26
C THR A 100 -4.48 25.51 57.56
N LEU A 101 -3.30 24.88 57.67
CA LEU A 101 -2.09 25.26 58.46
C LEU A 101 -1.99 24.84 59.94
N HIS A 102 -1.22 23.78 60.26
CA HIS A 102 0.05 23.90 61.00
C HIS A 102 0.82 22.57 61.17
N GLN A 103 2.15 22.71 61.33
CA GLN A 103 3.23 21.74 61.38
C GLN A 103 3.28 20.81 62.62
N LYS A 104 3.92 19.62 62.52
CA LYS A 104 5.19 19.22 63.21
C LYS A 104 5.38 17.68 63.38
N ASN A 105 6.61 17.24 63.05
CA ASN A 105 7.52 16.26 63.70
C ASN A 105 7.17 14.77 63.97
N TYR A 106 7.98 13.92 63.31
CA TYR A 106 8.76 12.74 63.73
C TYR A 106 8.46 11.85 64.97
N PHE A 107 8.66 10.54 64.71
CA PHE A 107 9.16 9.42 65.55
C PHE A 107 8.20 8.62 66.46
N LEU A 108 8.02 7.31 66.16
CA LEU A 108 8.27 6.17 67.07
C LEU A 108 8.06 4.81 66.37
N LEU A 109 9.10 3.96 66.45
CA LEU A 109 9.08 2.51 66.19
C LEU A 109 8.27 1.77 67.26
N LEU A 110 7.72 0.59 66.95
CA LEU A 110 7.75 -0.63 67.79
C LEU A 110 7.24 -1.89 67.05
N SER A 111 8.19 -2.78 66.76
CA SER A 111 8.22 -4.26 66.76
C SER A 111 6.96 -5.15 66.79
N SER A 112 7.02 -6.16 65.90
CA SER A 112 6.75 -7.62 66.07
C SER A 112 5.56 -8.29 65.36
N PRO A 113 5.70 -9.59 64.97
CA PRO A 113 5.08 -10.19 63.78
C PRO A 113 4.05 -11.28 64.12
N LEU A 114 3.47 -11.89 63.06
CA LEU A 114 2.70 -13.14 62.98
C LEU A 114 1.20 -12.99 62.65
N LEU A 115 0.91 -12.94 61.35
CA LEU A 115 -0.26 -13.61 60.79
C LEU A 115 0.11 -14.14 59.39
N ARG A 116 0.38 -15.45 59.30
CA ARG A 116 0.39 -16.18 58.03
C ARG A 116 -1.06 -16.42 57.64
N VAL A 117 -1.55 -15.70 56.63
CA VAL A 117 -2.73 -16.10 55.88
C VAL A 117 -2.24 -17.05 54.78
N LEU A 118 -2.67 -18.30 54.84
CA LEU A 118 -2.56 -19.26 53.74
C LEU A 118 -3.63 -18.91 52.71
N GLU A 119 -3.28 -18.11 51.71
CA GLU A 119 -4.07 -17.98 50.49
C GLU A 119 -3.71 -19.12 49.53
N PHE A 120 -4.67 -20.01 49.31
CA PHE A 120 -4.63 -20.96 48.20
C PHE A 120 -4.77 -20.17 46.90
N GLN A 121 -3.68 -20.00 46.15
CA GLN A 121 -3.73 -19.51 44.77
C GLN A 121 -4.27 -20.61 43.86
N ILE A 122 -5.51 -20.41 43.40
CA ILE A 122 -6.05 -21.08 42.21
C ILE A 122 -5.27 -20.52 41.01
N PRO A 123 -4.66 -21.35 40.14
CA PRO A 123 -3.99 -20.84 38.96
C PRO A 123 -5.06 -20.39 37.95
N THR A 124 -5.38 -19.10 37.96
CA THR A 124 -5.98 -18.45 36.80
C THR A 124 -4.92 -18.42 35.72
N THR A 125 -5.06 -19.25 34.69
CA THR A 125 -4.31 -19.14 33.44
C THR A 125 -4.52 -17.74 32.89
N ASN A 126 -3.53 -16.87 33.12
CA ASN A 126 -3.52 -15.50 32.65
C ASN A 126 -3.21 -15.52 31.15
N THR A 127 -4.23 -15.65 30.30
CA THR A 127 -4.10 -15.53 28.84
C THR A 127 -4.04 -14.07 28.37
N GLN A 128 -3.62 -13.12 29.23
CA GLN A 128 -3.61 -11.69 28.91
C GLN A 128 -2.23 -11.07 28.63
N GLU A 129 -1.13 -11.81 28.73
CA GLU A 129 0.21 -11.22 28.55
C GLU A 129 0.77 -11.24 27.12
N GLY A 130 0.11 -11.91 26.15
CA GLY A 130 0.64 -12.07 24.79
C GLY A 130 0.28 -10.98 23.76
N GLU A 131 -0.67 -10.08 24.03
CA GLU A 131 -1.26 -9.19 22.99
C GLU A 131 -0.65 -7.76 22.92
N SER A 132 0.21 -7.35 23.86
CA SER A 132 0.38 -5.92 24.17
C SER A 132 1.33 -5.09 23.27
N ASN A 133 2.11 -5.67 22.36
CA ASN A 133 3.42 -5.05 22.07
C ASN A 133 3.78 -4.76 20.59
N ARG A 134 3.16 -5.42 19.60
CA ARG A 134 3.19 -4.97 18.18
C ARG A 134 2.50 -3.61 17.97
N LEU A 135 1.69 -3.21 18.96
CA LEU A 135 0.80 -2.07 18.91
C LEU A 135 1.54 -0.73 18.93
N LYS A 136 2.83 -0.61 19.28
CA LYS A 136 3.47 0.71 19.43
C LYS A 136 3.85 1.37 18.10
N ILE A 137 4.39 0.60 17.16
CA ILE A 137 4.65 1.05 15.77
C ILE A 137 3.48 0.80 14.83
N GLU A 138 2.32 0.42 15.37
CA GLU A 138 1.15 0.14 14.57
C GLU A 138 0.71 1.39 13.81
N MET A 139 0.30 1.20 12.56
CA MET A 139 -0.05 2.26 11.64
C MET A 139 -1.10 3.22 12.23
N LYS A 140 -2.09 2.69 12.96
CA LYS A 140 -3.17 3.46 13.60
C LYS A 140 -2.71 4.49 14.63
N ASN A 141 -1.46 4.41 15.09
CA ASN A 141 -0.92 5.37 16.06
C ASN A 141 -0.42 6.68 15.44
N ALA A 142 -0.37 6.79 14.13
CA ALA A 142 0.07 8.00 13.46
C ALA A 142 -0.91 8.39 12.34
N PRO A 143 -1.08 9.70 12.07
CA PRO A 143 -1.90 10.18 10.95
C PRO A 143 -1.24 9.90 9.57
N SER A 144 0.03 9.48 9.54
CA SER A 144 0.82 9.35 8.32
C SER A 144 0.60 8.04 7.55
N PHE A 145 -0.13 7.10 8.14
CA PHE A 145 -0.31 5.74 7.62
C PHE A 145 1.03 5.00 7.42
N LEU A 146 2.06 5.35 8.19
CA LEU A 146 3.34 4.64 8.26
C LEU A 146 3.35 3.75 9.49
N GLY A 147 4.06 2.62 9.44
CA GLY A 147 4.14 1.67 10.54
C GLY A 147 3.57 0.30 10.20
N TYR A 148 3.43 -0.54 11.21
CA TYR A 148 3.05 -1.93 11.09
C TYR A 148 1.53 -2.11 10.98
N SER A 149 1.09 -2.97 10.07
CA SER A 149 -0.29 -3.45 9.94
C SER A 149 -0.34 -4.93 10.26
N GLN A 150 -1.32 -5.32 11.09
CA GLN A 150 -1.53 -6.71 11.49
C GLN A 150 -1.99 -7.57 10.31
N LEU A 151 -1.91 -8.90 10.50
CA LEU A 151 -2.39 -9.86 9.52
C LEU A 151 -3.84 -9.58 9.15
N SER A 152 -4.15 -9.56 7.85
CA SER A 152 -5.53 -9.39 7.35
C SER A 152 -6.16 -8.02 7.64
N ALA A 153 -5.35 -6.99 7.89
CA ALA A 153 -5.83 -5.63 8.17
C ALA A 153 -6.25 -4.82 6.93
N GLU A 154 -5.78 -5.19 5.73
CA GLU A 154 -6.09 -4.46 4.49
C GLU A 154 -7.16 -5.18 3.64
N ILE A 155 -7.92 -4.39 2.87
CA ILE A 155 -8.98 -4.86 1.97
C ILE A 155 -8.67 -4.39 0.55
N THR A 156 -8.57 -5.32 -0.40
CA THR A 156 -8.41 -5.04 -1.84
C THR A 156 -9.52 -5.72 -2.63
N ALA A 157 -10.11 -4.99 -3.58
CA ALA A 157 -11.24 -5.45 -4.40
C ALA A 157 -12.43 -6.01 -3.58
N GLY A 158 -12.63 -5.50 -2.36
CA GLY A 158 -13.72 -5.92 -1.46
C GLY A 158 -13.46 -7.21 -0.68
N ALA A 159 -12.27 -7.81 -0.81
CA ALA A 159 -11.85 -8.99 -0.05
C ALA A 159 -10.61 -8.69 0.81
N VAL A 160 -10.44 -9.47 1.87
CA VAL A 160 -9.34 -9.33 2.83
C VAL A 160 -8.02 -9.79 2.21
N ASP A 161 -6.96 -9.01 2.41
CA ASP A 161 -5.60 -9.37 2.00
C ASP A 161 -4.88 -10.11 3.12
N HIS A 162 -4.60 -11.40 2.93
CA HIS A 162 -3.93 -12.23 3.94
C HIS A 162 -2.42 -11.97 4.00
N ARG A 163 -2.06 -10.81 4.57
CA ARG A 163 -0.68 -10.35 4.78
C ARG A 163 -0.51 -9.56 6.06
N GLU A 164 0.68 -9.59 6.63
CA GLU A 164 1.17 -8.60 7.61
C GLU A 164 2.28 -7.75 6.95
N GLN A 165 2.40 -6.47 7.32
CA GLN A 165 3.34 -5.56 6.65
C GLN A 165 3.81 -4.41 7.54
N ILE A 166 4.90 -3.74 7.13
CA ILE A 166 5.30 -2.43 7.63
C ILE A 166 5.43 -1.45 6.47
N ASP A 167 4.76 -0.29 6.58
CA ASP A 167 4.80 0.81 5.62
C ASP A 167 5.86 1.83 6.05
N LEU A 168 6.77 2.12 5.12
CA LEU A 168 7.86 3.07 5.26
C LEU A 168 7.79 4.13 4.16
N SER A 169 8.44 5.26 4.38
CA SER A 169 8.59 6.33 3.41
C SER A 169 9.94 7.02 3.50
N THR A 170 10.31 7.80 2.49
CA THR A 170 11.35 8.81 2.67
C THR A 170 10.95 9.70 3.85
N GLU A 171 11.78 9.76 4.89
CA GLU A 171 11.45 10.48 6.12
C GLU A 171 11.31 11.98 5.86
N HIS A 172 10.24 12.56 6.40
CA HIS A 172 10.00 13.99 6.39
C HIS A 172 9.69 14.46 7.82
N PRO A 173 9.92 15.74 8.18
CA PRO A 173 9.46 16.26 9.47
C PRO A 173 7.94 16.21 9.55
N VAL A 174 7.42 16.15 10.78
CA VAL A 174 5.97 16.28 11.02
C VAL A 174 5.51 17.66 10.53
N PRO A 175 4.38 17.75 9.79
CA PRO A 175 3.88 19.04 9.31
C PRO A 175 3.52 19.99 10.45
N GLY A 176 3.72 21.29 10.23
CA GLY A 176 3.35 22.33 11.19
C GLY A 176 1.83 22.53 11.31
N PRO A 177 1.36 23.21 12.38
CA PRO A 177 -0.04 23.57 12.53
C PRO A 177 -0.59 24.32 11.32
N GLY A 178 -1.79 23.97 10.87
CA GLY A 178 -2.46 24.61 9.72
C GLY A 178 -2.02 24.12 8.34
N ALA A 179 -1.08 23.17 8.27
CA ALA A 179 -0.78 22.49 7.01
C ALA A 179 -2.02 21.75 6.46
N PRO A 180 -2.18 21.66 5.13
CA PRO A 180 -3.22 20.83 4.52
C PRO A 180 -3.19 19.40 5.06
N ALA A 181 -4.36 18.79 5.29
CA ALA A 181 -4.48 17.47 5.92
C ALA A 181 -3.65 16.38 5.22
N HIS A 182 -3.50 16.46 3.90
CA HIS A 182 -2.71 15.49 3.12
C HIS A 182 -1.19 15.61 3.35
N HIS A 183 -0.71 16.72 3.90
CA HIS A 183 0.69 16.83 4.32
C HIS A 183 1.03 15.87 5.47
N ASN A 184 0.05 15.39 6.23
CA ASN A 184 0.29 14.38 7.28
C ASN A 184 0.88 13.07 6.73
N LEU A 185 0.78 12.82 5.42
CA LEU A 185 1.46 11.71 4.73
C LEU A 185 2.99 11.87 4.69
N LEU A 186 3.49 13.09 4.88
CA LEU A 186 4.89 13.44 5.06
C LEU A 186 5.20 13.36 6.55
N ALA A 187 5.98 12.35 6.97
CA ALA A 187 6.29 12.14 8.37
C ALA A 187 7.53 11.27 8.56
N PRO A 188 8.08 11.21 9.79
CA PRO A 188 9.08 10.22 10.15
C PRO A 188 8.47 8.81 10.15
N ASN A 189 9.30 7.79 9.92
CA ASN A 189 8.84 6.41 10.00
C ASN A 189 8.72 5.93 11.46
N GLN A 190 7.86 4.95 11.68
CA GLN A 190 7.79 4.20 12.93
C GLN A 190 8.74 3.00 12.86
N TRP A 191 10.03 3.23 13.13
CA TRP A 191 11.09 2.21 13.01
C TRP A 191 11.04 1.16 14.13
N PRO A 192 11.45 -0.12 13.89
CA PRO A 192 11.72 -1.09 14.96
C PRO A 192 12.89 -0.63 15.85
N SER A 193 12.99 -1.15 17.09
CA SER A 193 14.00 -0.69 18.06
C SER A 193 15.40 -0.93 17.54
N GLY A 194 16.28 0.06 17.70
CA GLY A 194 17.70 -0.10 17.40
C GLY A 194 18.36 -1.16 18.29
N ASP A 195 17.80 -1.43 19.47
CA ASP A 195 18.30 -2.47 20.37
C ASP A 195 17.94 -3.88 19.89
N VAL A 196 16.86 -4.00 19.09
CA VAL A 196 16.32 -5.29 18.59
C VAL A 196 16.76 -5.55 17.15
N LEU A 197 16.63 -4.54 16.28
CA LEU A 197 17.04 -4.57 14.89
C LEU A 197 17.89 -3.34 14.54
N PRO A 198 19.14 -3.26 15.03
CA PRO A 198 20.01 -2.10 14.83
C PRO A 198 20.25 -1.76 13.35
N ARG A 199 20.23 -2.77 12.48
CA ARG A 199 20.52 -2.62 11.06
C ARG A 199 19.29 -2.27 10.21
N PHE A 200 18.07 -2.47 10.69
CA PHE A 200 16.86 -2.30 9.88
C PHE A 200 16.72 -0.88 9.34
N ARG A 201 16.76 0.14 10.21
CA ARG A 201 16.66 1.54 9.81
C ARG A 201 17.75 1.94 8.79
N PRO A 202 19.06 1.78 9.08
CA PRO A 202 20.09 2.22 8.13
C PRO A 202 20.03 1.47 6.78
N VAL A 203 19.71 0.17 6.78
CA VAL A 203 19.59 -0.63 5.54
C VAL A 203 18.42 -0.13 4.68
N PHE A 204 17.22 0.03 5.26
CA PHE A 204 16.06 0.48 4.49
C PHE A 204 16.18 1.95 4.06
N THR A 205 16.78 2.81 4.87
CA THR A 205 17.06 4.20 4.48
C THR A 205 17.99 4.26 3.25
N GLU A 206 19.09 3.50 3.24
CA GLU A 206 20.01 3.47 2.10
C GLU A 206 19.36 2.83 0.86
N TYR A 207 18.59 1.76 1.05
CA TYR A 207 17.86 1.12 -0.04
C TYR A 207 16.85 2.07 -0.69
N MET A 208 16.02 2.76 0.10
CA MET A 208 15.05 3.73 -0.41
C MET A 208 15.73 4.90 -1.13
N ARG A 209 16.88 5.38 -0.63
CA ARG A 209 17.65 6.44 -1.28
C ARG A 209 18.12 6.01 -2.68
N ARG A 210 18.69 4.81 -2.81
CA ARG A 210 19.14 4.28 -4.12
C ARG A 210 17.97 4.00 -5.05
N MET A 211 16.89 3.39 -4.54
CA MET A 211 15.67 3.14 -5.32
C MET A 211 15.02 4.43 -5.81
N GLY A 212 15.07 5.51 -5.03
CA GLY A 212 14.66 6.84 -5.46
C GLY A 212 15.40 7.28 -6.72
N ALA A 213 16.73 7.24 -6.71
CA ALA A 213 17.56 7.58 -7.86
C ALA A 213 17.30 6.68 -9.09
N VAL A 214 17.18 5.36 -8.87
CA VAL A 214 16.83 4.41 -9.93
C VAL A 214 15.48 4.75 -10.55
N SER A 215 14.47 5.05 -9.72
CA SER A 215 13.13 5.33 -10.20
C SER A 215 13.05 6.57 -11.07
N ILE A 216 13.70 7.67 -10.65
CA ILE A 216 13.73 8.92 -11.43
C ILE A 216 14.44 8.71 -12.76
N ARG A 217 15.61 8.05 -12.75
CA ARG A 217 16.35 7.73 -13.99
C ARG A 217 15.52 6.85 -14.93
N PHE A 218 14.82 5.86 -14.39
CA PHE A 218 14.00 4.96 -15.21
C PHE A 218 12.80 5.68 -15.81
N THR A 219 12.17 6.62 -15.10
CA THR A 219 11.11 7.47 -15.68
C THR A 219 11.60 8.30 -16.86
N SER A 220 12.82 8.85 -16.81
CA SER A 220 13.39 9.56 -17.98
C SER A 220 13.58 8.63 -19.18
N LEU A 221 14.00 7.38 -18.95
CA LEU A 221 14.12 6.37 -20.01
C LEU A 221 12.75 5.94 -20.57
N ILE A 222 11.71 5.88 -19.72
CA ILE A 222 10.34 5.66 -20.17
C ILE A 222 9.90 6.79 -21.11
N ALA A 223 10.17 8.05 -20.74
CA ALA A 223 9.86 9.20 -21.58
C ALA A 223 10.53 9.09 -22.95
N GLU A 224 11.84 8.82 -22.98
CA GLU A 224 12.58 8.59 -24.23
C GLU A 224 12.03 7.42 -25.04
N ALA A 225 11.70 6.31 -24.38
CA ALA A 225 11.17 5.12 -25.04
C ALA A 225 9.85 5.42 -25.76
N VAL A 226 9.00 6.27 -25.21
CA VAL A 226 7.75 6.71 -25.88
C VAL A 226 7.94 7.96 -26.75
N GLY A 227 9.17 8.42 -26.98
CA GLY A 227 9.48 9.53 -27.87
C GLY A 227 9.21 10.92 -27.28
N LEU A 228 9.08 11.03 -25.96
CA LEU A 228 9.01 12.29 -25.22
C LEU A 228 10.42 12.76 -24.81
N PRO A 229 10.61 14.05 -24.47
CA PRO A 229 11.84 14.52 -23.84
C PRO A 229 12.12 13.75 -22.53
N PRO A 230 13.40 13.45 -22.20
CA PRO A 230 13.75 12.75 -20.95
C PRO A 230 13.24 13.43 -19.67
N SER A 231 12.99 14.74 -19.73
CA SER A 231 12.50 15.58 -18.64
C SER A 231 10.97 15.72 -18.57
N ALA A 232 10.22 15.02 -19.43
CA ALA A 232 8.77 15.20 -19.56
C ALA A 232 7.99 15.01 -18.24
N PHE A 233 8.53 14.23 -17.32
CA PHE A 233 7.92 13.94 -16.02
C PHE A 233 8.48 14.76 -14.85
N ASP A 234 9.53 15.56 -15.05
CA ASP A 234 10.25 16.26 -13.96
C ASP A 234 9.32 17.15 -13.13
N LYS A 235 8.32 17.74 -13.79
CA LYS A 235 7.28 18.56 -13.14
C LYS A 235 6.30 17.77 -12.26
N TYR A 236 6.44 16.47 -12.11
CA TYR A 236 5.66 15.66 -11.18
C TYR A 236 6.51 15.17 -10.01
N PHE A 237 7.78 15.54 -9.98
CA PHE A 237 8.69 15.25 -8.88
C PHE A 237 8.96 16.50 -8.05
N ASN A 238 9.30 16.26 -6.79
CA ASN A 238 9.87 17.26 -5.90
C ASN A 238 11.39 17.18 -6.00
N GLU A 239 12.06 18.30 -5.75
CA GLU A 239 13.52 18.32 -5.71
C GLU A 239 14.06 17.88 -4.35
N GLY A 240 15.18 17.13 -4.40
CA GLY A 240 16.01 16.79 -3.25
C GLY A 240 15.22 16.11 -2.12
N PRO A 241 15.38 16.56 -0.86
CA PRO A 241 14.83 15.87 0.31
C PRO A 241 13.30 15.96 0.42
N ARG A 242 12.63 16.80 -0.41
CA ARG A 242 11.17 16.89 -0.45
C ARG A 242 10.50 15.78 -1.27
N GLN A 243 11.30 15.00 -2.02
CA GLN A 243 10.78 13.86 -2.77
C GLN A 243 10.47 12.72 -1.81
N GLN A 244 9.19 12.41 -1.68
CA GLN A 244 8.76 11.24 -0.93
C GLN A 244 8.61 10.05 -1.87
N HIS A 245 9.18 8.92 -1.47
CA HIS A 245 8.83 7.60 -2.01
C HIS A 245 8.25 6.77 -0.87
N LYS A 246 7.50 5.72 -1.21
CA LYS A 246 6.96 4.78 -0.23
C LYS A 246 7.59 3.41 -0.44
N LEU A 247 7.67 2.63 0.62
CA LEU A 247 8.12 1.25 0.57
C LEU A 247 7.28 0.43 1.55
N LYS A 248 7.03 -0.83 1.22
CA LYS A 248 6.49 -1.79 2.18
C LYS A 248 7.46 -2.96 2.34
N VAL A 249 7.44 -3.58 3.51
CA VAL A 249 7.96 -4.93 3.72
C VAL A 249 6.75 -5.79 4.05
N VAL A 250 6.52 -6.86 3.29
CA VAL A 250 5.29 -7.63 3.33
C VAL A 250 5.60 -9.11 3.52
N LYS A 251 4.89 -9.76 4.46
CA LYS A 251 4.88 -11.20 4.65
C LYS A 251 3.49 -11.75 4.31
N TYR A 252 3.47 -12.76 3.44
CA TYR A 252 2.30 -13.57 3.11
C TYR A 252 2.47 -14.95 3.76
N PRO A 253 1.71 -15.24 4.83
CA PRO A 253 1.63 -16.58 5.40
C PRO A 253 1.16 -17.61 4.38
N ASP A 254 1.57 -18.86 4.56
CA ASP A 254 0.99 -19.95 3.78
C ASP A 254 -0.46 -20.23 4.22
N VAL A 255 -1.22 -20.94 3.38
CA VAL A 255 -2.65 -21.20 3.68
C VAL A 255 -2.87 -22.08 4.93
N ALA A 256 -1.85 -22.82 5.40
CA ALA A 256 -1.96 -23.59 6.65
C ALA A 256 -1.81 -22.67 7.88
N GLU A 257 -0.88 -21.72 7.86
CA GLU A 257 -0.74 -20.68 8.89
C GLU A 257 -2.01 -19.81 9.00
N LEU A 258 -2.76 -19.66 7.90
CA LEU A 258 -4.05 -18.95 7.89
C LEU A 258 -5.23 -19.74 8.46
N GLY A 259 -5.07 -21.03 8.74
CA GLY A 259 -6.17 -21.91 9.18
C GLY A 259 -7.26 -22.11 8.11
N LEU A 260 -6.98 -21.75 6.86
CA LEU A 260 -7.87 -21.97 5.72
C LEU A 260 -7.70 -23.44 5.29
N GLY A 261 -8.72 -24.27 5.53
CA GLY A 261 -8.64 -25.71 5.27
C GLY A 261 -8.26 -26.05 3.82
N VAL A 262 -7.66 -27.24 3.63
CA VAL A 262 -7.18 -27.82 2.35
C VAL A 262 -8.26 -27.83 1.24
N ALA A 263 -9.53 -27.66 1.60
CA ALA A 263 -10.67 -27.58 0.69
C ALA A 263 -10.70 -26.31 -0.20
N ALA A 264 -9.90 -25.28 0.10
CA ALA A 264 -9.64 -24.21 -0.86
C ALA A 264 -8.61 -24.72 -1.90
N ALA A 265 -9.05 -25.57 -2.82
CA ALA A 265 -8.29 -26.02 -3.99
C ALA A 265 -8.01 -24.88 -5.02
N GLY A 266 -7.88 -23.65 -4.53
CA GLY A 266 -7.45 -22.46 -5.23
C GLY A 266 -6.73 -21.59 -4.20
N ARG A 267 -5.44 -21.35 -4.41
CA ARG A 267 -4.54 -20.58 -3.54
C ARG A 267 -5.26 -19.34 -2.97
N GLY A 268 -5.26 -19.17 -1.66
CA GLY A 268 -5.92 -18.04 -0.99
C GLY A 268 -5.48 -16.68 -1.54
N GLN A 269 -6.35 -15.67 -1.43
CA GLN A 269 -6.02 -14.31 -1.85
C GLN A 269 -4.94 -13.73 -0.93
N GLY A 270 -3.73 -13.52 -1.45
CA GLY A 270 -2.72 -12.71 -0.78
C GLY A 270 -2.98 -11.22 -1.00
N VAL A 271 -3.20 -10.83 -2.25
CA VAL A 271 -3.69 -9.50 -2.66
C VAL A 271 -4.62 -9.68 -3.86
N GLY A 272 -5.80 -9.07 -3.81
CA GLY A 272 -6.77 -9.10 -4.91
C GLY A 272 -6.27 -8.45 -6.22
N PRO A 273 -6.95 -8.68 -7.36
CA PRO A 273 -6.68 -7.98 -8.61
C PRO A 273 -6.73 -6.46 -8.44
N HIS A 274 -5.65 -5.78 -8.82
CA HIS A 274 -5.54 -4.32 -8.75
C HIS A 274 -4.51 -3.77 -9.74
N LYS A 275 -4.45 -2.43 -9.82
CA LYS A 275 -3.43 -1.67 -10.52
C LYS A 275 -2.80 -0.66 -9.57
N ASP A 276 -1.52 -0.39 -9.76
CA ASP A 276 -0.82 0.61 -8.98
C ASP A 276 -1.24 2.03 -9.39
N SER A 277 -1.40 2.93 -8.42
CA SER A 277 -2.12 4.18 -8.64
C SER A 277 -1.32 5.28 -9.37
N MET A 278 0.03 5.34 -9.33
CA MET A 278 0.80 6.48 -9.91
C MET A 278 1.69 6.10 -11.10
N LEU A 279 3.00 6.30 -11.02
CA LEU A 279 3.91 6.18 -12.17
C LEU A 279 4.48 4.78 -12.32
N THR A 280 5.38 4.41 -11.41
CA THR A 280 6.05 3.10 -11.42
C THR A 280 6.20 2.55 -10.01
N SER A 281 6.08 1.23 -9.88
CA SER A 281 6.45 0.49 -8.67
C SER A 281 7.53 -0.53 -9.00
N TYR A 282 8.35 -0.86 -7.99
CA TYR A 282 9.51 -1.74 -8.11
C TYR A 282 9.46 -2.75 -6.99
N LEU A 283 9.30 -4.02 -7.32
CA LEU A 283 9.15 -5.10 -6.38
C LEU A 283 10.42 -5.95 -6.34
N LEU A 284 11.02 -6.03 -5.14
CA LEU A 284 11.96 -7.08 -4.81
C LEU A 284 11.19 -8.31 -4.29
N GLN A 285 11.28 -9.42 -5.02
CA GLN A 285 10.73 -10.71 -4.60
C GLN A 285 11.70 -11.38 -3.61
N ALA A 286 11.53 -11.09 -2.31
CA ALA A 286 12.46 -11.42 -1.22
C ALA A 286 12.46 -12.92 -0.79
N SER A 287 11.82 -13.79 -1.57
CA SER A 287 11.78 -15.25 -1.33
C SER A 287 11.55 -16.00 -2.64
N ALA A 288 11.88 -17.29 -2.68
CA ALA A 288 11.75 -18.13 -3.87
C ALA A 288 10.29 -18.49 -4.25
N HIS A 289 9.32 -18.17 -3.39
CA HIS A 289 7.92 -18.48 -3.60
C HIS A 289 7.34 -17.78 -4.85
N ARG A 290 6.61 -18.56 -5.66
CA ARG A 290 5.72 -18.03 -6.70
C ARG A 290 4.50 -17.35 -6.03
N GLY A 291 3.75 -16.55 -6.79
CA GLY A 291 2.51 -15.98 -6.28
C GLY A 291 2.06 -14.70 -6.97
N LEU A 292 3.00 -13.89 -7.46
CA LEU A 292 2.65 -12.73 -8.29
C LEU A 292 2.17 -13.19 -9.66
N GLN A 293 1.01 -12.69 -10.08
CA GLN A 293 0.45 -12.92 -11.42
C GLN A 293 0.03 -11.61 -12.07
N VAL A 294 0.24 -11.52 -13.37
CA VAL A 294 -0.06 -10.35 -14.21
C VAL A 294 -1.08 -10.76 -15.26
N GLN A 295 -2.14 -9.99 -15.45
CA GLN A 295 -3.19 -10.31 -16.40
C GLN A 295 -2.85 -9.77 -17.79
N ASN A 296 -2.88 -10.61 -18.82
CA ASN A 296 -2.69 -10.13 -20.19
C ASN A 296 -3.99 -9.57 -20.81
N MET A 297 -3.91 -9.03 -22.02
CA MET A 297 -5.07 -8.40 -22.70
C MET A 297 -6.21 -9.36 -23.03
N ARG A 298 -5.98 -10.68 -22.98
CA ARG A 298 -7.01 -11.72 -23.13
C ARG A 298 -7.67 -12.10 -21.79
N GLY A 299 -7.27 -11.47 -20.69
CA GLY A 299 -7.73 -11.79 -19.34
C GLY A 299 -7.02 -12.98 -18.70
N GLU A 300 -6.00 -13.55 -19.34
CA GLU A 300 -5.24 -14.70 -18.83
C GLU A 300 -4.24 -14.25 -17.77
N TRP A 301 -4.14 -15.00 -16.67
CA TRP A 301 -3.17 -14.74 -15.59
C TRP A 301 -1.81 -15.39 -15.91
N ILE A 302 -0.80 -14.56 -16.10
CA ILE A 302 0.58 -14.94 -16.38
C ILE A 302 1.40 -14.90 -15.09
N ASP A 303 2.10 -15.99 -14.76
CA ASP A 303 2.97 -16.04 -13.59
C ASP A 303 4.20 -15.14 -13.74
N CYS A 304 4.56 -14.43 -12.67
CA CYS A 304 5.78 -13.62 -12.56
C CYS A 304 6.67 -14.22 -11.45
N PRO A 305 7.42 -15.31 -11.75
CA PRO A 305 8.24 -16.00 -10.75
C PRO A 305 9.43 -15.14 -10.29
N PRO A 306 9.97 -15.35 -9.08
CA PRO A 306 11.18 -14.66 -8.65
C PRO A 306 12.37 -14.96 -9.58
N VAL A 307 13.05 -13.90 -10.04
CA VAL A 307 14.31 -14.01 -10.80
C VAL A 307 15.42 -13.30 -10.03
N ALA A 308 16.50 -14.02 -9.71
CA ALA A 308 17.61 -13.49 -8.93
C ALA A 308 18.27 -12.28 -9.62
N GLY A 309 18.64 -11.26 -8.85
CA GLY A 309 19.27 -10.04 -9.36
C GLY A 309 18.33 -9.08 -10.13
N THR A 310 17.01 -9.30 -10.05
CA THR A 310 16.02 -8.46 -10.73
C THR A 310 15.07 -7.77 -9.76
N LEU A 311 14.52 -6.64 -10.21
CA LEU A 311 13.31 -6.03 -9.67
C LEU A 311 12.18 -6.23 -10.67
N VAL A 312 10.98 -6.55 -10.21
CA VAL A 312 9.78 -6.47 -11.05
C VAL A 312 9.32 -5.02 -11.08
N VAL A 313 9.12 -4.44 -12.26
CA VAL A 313 8.60 -3.08 -12.43
C VAL A 313 7.18 -3.17 -12.95
N ALA A 314 6.23 -2.53 -12.26
CA ALA A 314 4.86 -2.38 -12.71
C ALA A 314 4.58 -0.93 -13.12
N ILE A 315 3.84 -0.77 -14.21
CA ILE A 315 3.40 0.52 -14.71
C ILE A 315 2.06 0.90 -14.07
N GLY A 316 2.03 2.08 -13.46
CA GLY A 316 0.87 2.58 -12.74
C GLY A 316 -0.12 3.34 -13.64
N GLN A 317 -1.34 3.50 -13.12
CA GLN A 317 -2.44 4.17 -13.81
C GLN A 317 -2.16 5.65 -14.11
N GLY A 318 -1.37 6.33 -13.29
CA GLY A 318 -0.97 7.71 -13.53
C GLY A 318 -0.06 7.85 -14.76
N LEU A 319 0.85 6.89 -14.99
CA LEU A 319 1.69 6.86 -16.19
C LEU A 319 0.86 6.55 -17.44
N GLU A 320 -0.10 5.63 -17.34
CA GLU A 320 -1.09 5.35 -18.39
C GLU A 320 -1.90 6.62 -18.73
N ALA A 321 -2.39 7.33 -17.71
CA ALA A 321 -3.14 8.58 -17.88
C ALA A 321 -2.32 9.65 -18.62
N LEU A 322 -1.13 9.95 -18.11
CA LEU A 322 -0.26 11.00 -18.62
C LEU A 322 0.17 10.73 -20.06
N THR A 323 0.40 9.46 -20.40
CA THR A 323 0.80 9.06 -21.75
C THR A 323 -0.39 8.75 -22.68
N GLN A 324 -1.61 9.13 -22.28
CA GLN A 324 -2.83 8.96 -23.07
C GLN A 324 -3.06 7.51 -23.51
N GLY A 325 -2.78 6.56 -22.61
CA GLY A 325 -2.97 5.12 -22.83
C GLY A 325 -1.83 4.42 -23.59
N VAL A 326 -0.74 5.13 -23.92
CA VAL A 326 0.42 4.53 -24.59
C VAL A 326 1.15 3.54 -23.68
N CYS A 327 1.43 3.94 -22.44
CA CYS A 327 1.93 3.01 -21.43
C CYS A 327 0.75 2.27 -20.80
N CYS A 328 0.77 0.94 -20.83
CA CYS A 328 -0.28 0.09 -20.28
C CYS A 328 -0.08 -0.06 -18.77
N SER A 329 -1.09 0.27 -17.97
CA SER A 329 -1.14 -0.17 -16.58
C SER A 329 -1.85 -1.50 -16.51
N THR A 330 -1.19 -2.53 -15.98
CA THR A 330 -1.68 -3.90 -16.09
C THR A 330 -2.16 -4.44 -14.75
N THR A 331 -3.32 -5.09 -14.78
CA THR A 331 -3.92 -5.70 -13.59
C THR A 331 -3.06 -6.85 -13.09
N HIS A 332 -2.82 -6.90 -11.79
CA HIS A 332 -2.00 -7.93 -11.16
C HIS A 332 -2.58 -8.33 -9.81
N ARG A 333 -2.19 -9.52 -9.33
CA ARG A 333 -2.64 -10.08 -8.04
C ARG A 333 -1.52 -10.88 -7.38
N VAL A 334 -1.70 -11.19 -6.10
CA VAL A 334 -0.79 -12.09 -5.36
C VAL A 334 -1.59 -13.24 -4.76
N LEU A 335 -1.14 -14.45 -5.01
CA LEU A 335 -1.64 -15.67 -4.38
C LEU A 335 -0.82 -15.98 -3.12
N SER A 336 -1.49 -16.42 -2.05
CA SER A 336 -0.81 -16.94 -0.87
C SER A 336 -0.08 -18.27 -1.20
N PRO A 337 1.07 -18.55 -0.55
CA PRO A 337 1.78 -19.83 -0.70
C PRO A 337 0.92 -21.04 -0.33
N ALA A 338 1.22 -22.19 -0.92
CA ALA A 338 0.51 -23.43 -0.58
C ALA A 338 0.88 -23.92 0.83
N ALA A 339 0.00 -24.70 1.44
CA ALA A 339 0.18 -25.21 2.80
C ALA A 339 1.54 -25.91 2.96
N GLY A 340 2.33 -25.49 3.94
CA GLY A 340 3.63 -26.10 4.24
C GLY A 340 4.80 -25.59 3.39
N GLU A 341 4.56 -24.67 2.45
CA GLU A 341 5.64 -23.99 1.73
C GLU A 341 6.33 -22.91 2.58
N GLY A 342 5.67 -22.43 3.64
CA GLY A 342 6.15 -21.32 4.45
C GLY A 342 5.86 -19.95 3.83
N ALA A 343 6.35 -18.90 4.49
CA ALA A 343 5.95 -17.54 4.16
C ALA A 343 6.67 -16.93 2.94
N ARG A 344 5.90 -16.24 2.09
CA ARG A 344 6.41 -15.43 0.98
C ARG A 344 6.67 -14.00 1.44
N PHE A 345 7.82 -13.46 1.04
CA PHE A 345 8.22 -12.08 1.38
C PHE A 345 8.30 -11.21 0.13
N SER A 346 7.88 -9.95 0.24
CA SER A 346 7.88 -8.97 -0.85
C SER A 346 8.22 -7.59 -0.32
N ILE A 347 9.05 -6.85 -1.06
CA ILE A 347 9.49 -5.51 -0.68
C ILE A 347 9.22 -4.56 -1.85
N PRO A 348 7.96 -4.12 -2.03
CA PRO A 348 7.62 -3.14 -3.06
C PRO A 348 8.04 -1.72 -2.65
N PHE A 349 8.69 -1.04 -3.58
CA PHE A 349 9.01 0.38 -3.54
C PHE A 349 8.11 1.11 -4.56
N PHE A 350 7.47 2.19 -4.12
CA PHE A 350 6.55 2.98 -4.93
C PHE A 350 7.15 4.36 -5.19
N GLN A 351 7.32 4.70 -6.46
CA GLN A 351 7.77 6.02 -6.84
C GLN A 351 6.69 7.04 -6.52
N GLY A 352 6.96 7.94 -5.56
CA GLY A 352 6.05 9.03 -5.28
C GLY A 352 6.16 10.16 -6.30
N VAL A 353 5.09 10.94 -6.37
CA VAL A 353 5.00 12.20 -7.10
C VAL A 353 4.75 13.32 -6.10
N ARG A 354 4.92 14.56 -6.52
CA ARG A 354 4.56 15.72 -5.70
C ARG A 354 3.05 15.70 -5.40
N GLY A 355 2.69 15.94 -4.13
CA GLY A 355 1.30 15.86 -3.68
C GLY A 355 0.44 17.08 -4.05
N ASP A 356 1.06 18.20 -4.40
CA ASP A 356 0.42 19.45 -4.82
C ASP A 356 0.03 19.48 -6.30
N ALA A 357 0.48 18.51 -7.11
CA ALA A 357 0.06 18.37 -8.50
C ALA A 357 -1.46 18.22 -8.58
N THR A 358 -2.10 18.99 -9.46
CA THR A 358 -3.56 18.98 -9.62
C THR A 358 -3.99 17.98 -10.69
N PHE A 359 -5.21 17.46 -10.58
CA PHE A 359 -5.77 16.62 -11.66
C PHE A 359 -5.90 17.40 -12.98
N GLU A 360 -6.14 18.71 -12.90
CA GLU A 360 -6.16 19.60 -14.06
C GLU A 360 -4.79 19.65 -14.76
N ASP A 361 -3.69 19.72 -14.01
CA ASP A 361 -2.33 19.68 -14.58
C ASP A 361 -2.05 18.34 -15.30
N LEU A 362 -2.59 17.24 -14.78
CA LEU A 362 -2.45 15.92 -15.38
C LEU A 362 -3.24 15.82 -16.70
N GLU A 363 -4.44 16.41 -16.75
CA GLU A 363 -5.32 16.38 -17.92
C GLU A 363 -4.91 17.37 -19.02
N THR A 364 -4.56 18.61 -18.64
CA THR A 364 -4.40 19.73 -19.58
C THR A 364 -2.96 19.96 -20.01
N VAL A 365 -2.01 19.78 -19.08
CA VAL A 365 -0.59 19.99 -19.36
C VAL A 365 0.12 18.65 -19.60
N GLY A 366 -0.22 17.61 -18.84
CA GLY A 366 0.23 16.23 -19.04
C GLY A 366 1.75 16.08 -19.17
N VAL A 367 2.24 15.17 -20.00
CA VAL A 367 3.70 15.05 -20.29
C VAL A 367 4.05 15.54 -21.69
N GLY A 368 3.20 16.41 -22.26
CA GLY A 368 3.22 16.75 -23.68
C GLY A 368 2.55 15.66 -24.53
N GLU A 369 2.60 15.84 -25.84
CA GLU A 369 2.04 14.89 -26.79
C GLU A 369 3.00 13.76 -27.14
N VAL A 370 2.61 12.52 -26.85
CA VAL A 370 3.33 11.35 -27.35
C VAL A 370 3.26 11.33 -28.88
N PRO A 371 4.37 11.18 -29.63
CA PRO A 371 4.37 11.27 -31.09
C PRO A 371 3.34 10.38 -31.79
N ALA A 372 2.73 10.87 -32.88
CA ALA A 372 1.66 10.16 -33.60
C ALA A 372 2.06 8.75 -34.04
N ALA A 373 3.31 8.54 -34.48
CA ALA A 373 3.82 7.22 -34.85
C ALA A 373 3.82 6.23 -33.65
N VAL A 374 4.14 6.71 -32.45
CA VAL A 374 4.15 5.91 -31.21
C VAL A 374 2.70 5.60 -30.77
N ARG A 375 1.78 6.57 -30.89
CA ARG A 375 0.35 6.33 -30.65
C ARG A 375 -0.25 5.31 -31.64
N ALA A 376 0.16 5.36 -32.91
CA ALA A 376 -0.24 4.38 -33.92
C ALA A 376 0.28 2.96 -33.59
N GLN A 377 1.50 2.84 -33.08
CA GLN A 377 2.02 1.56 -32.57
C GLN A 377 1.14 1.00 -31.46
N ARG A 378 0.73 1.84 -30.50
CA ARG A 378 -0.21 1.45 -29.43
C ARG A 378 -1.56 1.00 -29.98
N ALA A 379 -2.13 1.74 -30.94
CA ALA A 379 -3.41 1.39 -31.55
C ALA A 379 -3.36 0.00 -32.22
N ALA A 380 -2.28 -0.30 -32.95
CA ALA A 380 -2.08 -1.61 -33.58
C ALA A 380 -1.95 -2.75 -32.55
N VAL A 381 -1.35 -2.50 -31.37
CA VAL A 381 -1.32 -3.47 -30.27
C VAL A 381 -2.74 -3.78 -29.78
N LEU A 382 -3.57 -2.75 -29.57
CA LEU A 382 -4.94 -2.93 -29.09
C LEU A 382 -5.81 -3.68 -30.11
N GLU A 383 -5.72 -3.30 -31.39
CA GLU A 383 -6.46 -3.94 -32.49
C GLU A 383 -6.14 -5.44 -32.57
N ARG A 384 -4.85 -5.80 -32.54
CA ARG A 384 -4.39 -7.19 -32.60
C ARG A 384 -4.86 -8.06 -31.43
N ASN A 385 -5.18 -7.46 -30.29
CA ASN A 385 -5.59 -8.17 -29.08
C ASN A 385 -7.11 -8.12 -28.83
N GLY A 386 -7.90 -7.57 -29.76
CA GLY A 386 -9.36 -7.49 -29.62
C GLY A 386 -9.82 -6.40 -28.66
N GLY A 387 -9.00 -5.37 -28.43
CA GLY A 387 -9.27 -4.33 -27.45
C GLY A 387 -8.76 -4.70 -26.05
N ARG A 388 -9.30 -4.03 -25.04
CA ARG A 388 -8.87 -4.18 -23.64
C ARG A 388 -10.02 -4.73 -22.81
N LEU A 389 -9.83 -5.94 -22.28
CA LEU A 389 -10.63 -6.45 -21.16
C LEU A 389 -9.98 -5.93 -19.88
N ASP A 390 -10.60 -4.95 -19.22
CA ASP A 390 -10.18 -4.51 -17.89
C ASP A 390 -11.41 -4.20 -17.03
N ASP A 391 -11.51 -4.92 -15.94
CA ASP A 391 -12.55 -4.89 -14.93
C ASP A 391 -12.14 -4.07 -13.69
N VAL A 392 -10.91 -3.55 -13.65
CA VAL A 392 -10.42 -2.70 -12.56
C VAL A 392 -10.72 -1.22 -12.83
N GLU A 393 -11.36 -0.58 -11.84
CA GLU A 393 -11.72 0.83 -11.91
C GLU A 393 -10.49 1.75 -11.99
N PHE A 394 -10.59 2.78 -12.83
CA PHE A 394 -9.52 3.77 -12.98
C PHE A 394 -9.52 4.76 -11.81
N THR A 395 -8.39 4.91 -11.13
CA THR A 395 -8.28 5.71 -9.89
C THR A 395 -8.42 7.23 -10.13
N PHE A 396 -8.23 7.72 -11.36
CA PHE A 396 -8.31 9.15 -11.69
C PHE A 396 -9.62 9.48 -12.42
N ARG A 397 -10.67 9.78 -11.67
CA ARG A 397 -11.92 10.32 -12.26
C ARG A 397 -12.05 11.82 -12.01
N LYS A 398 -12.34 12.55 -13.08
CA LYS A 398 -12.70 13.97 -13.07
C LYS A 398 -13.93 14.22 -12.20
N GLY A 399 -13.94 15.33 -11.46
CA GLY A 399 -15.08 15.76 -10.63
C GLY A 399 -15.14 15.12 -9.24
N GLY A 400 -14.08 14.43 -8.80
CA GLY A 400 -13.95 13.94 -7.44
C GLY A 400 -13.75 15.05 -6.38
N VAL A 401 -13.92 14.68 -5.11
CA VAL A 401 -13.75 15.59 -3.96
C VAL A 401 -12.32 16.15 -3.85
N ALA A 402 -11.31 15.43 -4.35
CA ALA A 402 -9.91 15.81 -4.28
C ALA A 402 -9.48 16.68 -5.48
N LYS A 403 -8.80 17.78 -5.19
CA LYS A 403 -8.22 18.69 -6.22
C LYS A 403 -6.78 18.32 -6.56
N THR A 404 -6.03 17.81 -5.59
CA THR A 404 -4.62 17.43 -5.74
C THR A 404 -4.41 15.93 -5.59
N LEU A 405 -3.28 15.45 -6.11
CA LEU A 405 -2.86 14.05 -5.94
C LEU A 405 -2.65 13.69 -4.46
N GLY A 406 -2.19 14.63 -3.64
CA GLY A 406 -2.02 14.45 -2.20
C GLY A 406 -3.35 14.24 -1.50
N GLU A 407 -4.37 15.04 -1.81
CA GLU A 407 -5.72 14.88 -1.27
C GLU A 407 -6.34 13.53 -1.67
N ALA A 408 -6.17 13.15 -2.94
CA ALA A 408 -6.65 11.86 -3.43
C ALA A 408 -5.92 10.69 -2.75
N THR A 409 -4.60 10.80 -2.57
CA THR A 409 -3.80 9.82 -1.86
C THR A 409 -4.25 9.67 -0.41
N LEU A 410 -4.50 10.79 0.28
CA LEU A 410 -5.02 10.76 1.65
C LEU A 410 -6.38 10.06 1.72
N ARG A 411 -7.33 10.42 0.85
CA ARG A 411 -8.65 9.78 0.80
C ARG A 411 -8.54 8.28 0.53
N ASN A 412 -7.68 7.86 -0.39
CA ASN A 412 -7.44 6.45 -0.69
C ASN A 412 -6.83 5.70 0.51
N ARG A 413 -5.92 6.33 1.26
CA ARG A 413 -5.38 5.76 2.50
C ARG A 413 -6.44 5.62 3.59
N VAL A 414 -7.27 6.66 3.81
CA VAL A 414 -8.41 6.59 4.74
C VAL A 414 -9.40 5.49 4.36
N LYS A 415 -9.67 5.31 3.07
CA LYS A 415 -10.55 4.23 2.56
C LYS A 415 -9.97 2.84 2.86
N SER A 416 -8.65 2.67 2.70
CA SER A 416 -7.98 1.37 2.84
C SER A 416 -7.65 1.02 4.29
N HIS A 417 -7.52 2.04 5.15
CA HIS A 417 -7.18 1.94 6.58
C HIS A 417 -8.24 2.67 7.42
N PRO A 418 -9.46 2.10 7.54
CA PRO A 418 -10.56 2.75 8.23
C PRO A 418 -10.27 2.99 9.71
N ASP A 419 -9.44 2.18 10.36
CA ASP A 419 -9.00 2.35 11.74
C ASP A 419 -8.17 3.63 11.96
N VAL A 420 -7.23 3.92 11.06
CA VAL A 420 -6.49 5.19 11.02
C VAL A 420 -7.48 6.33 10.71
N GLY A 421 -8.39 6.11 9.77
CA GLY A 421 -9.44 7.03 9.38
C GLY A 421 -10.34 7.45 10.55
N GLU A 422 -10.82 6.50 11.35
CA GLU A 422 -11.68 6.75 12.51
C GLU A 422 -10.97 7.60 13.57
N ARG A 423 -9.67 7.34 13.78
CA ARG A 423 -8.90 8.04 14.81
C ARG A 423 -8.42 9.43 14.39
N TRP A 424 -7.99 9.60 13.14
CA TRP A 424 -7.26 10.80 12.69
C TRP A 424 -8.01 11.62 11.63
N TYR A 425 -8.95 11.01 10.90
CA TYR A 425 -9.66 11.62 9.77
C TYR A 425 -11.16 11.28 9.73
N PRO A 426 -11.90 11.43 10.84
CA PRO A 426 -13.28 10.93 10.94
C PRO A 426 -14.21 11.56 9.89
N ASP A 427 -14.01 12.83 9.55
CA ASP A 427 -14.80 13.53 8.53
C ASP A 427 -14.56 12.96 7.13
N ILE A 428 -13.29 12.74 6.76
CA ILE A 428 -12.94 12.16 5.45
C ILE A 428 -13.53 10.75 5.33
N LEU A 429 -13.42 9.95 6.40
CA LEU A 429 -13.96 8.58 6.39
C LEU A 429 -15.49 8.56 6.28
N ARG A 430 -16.18 9.45 6.99
CA ARG A 430 -17.63 9.60 6.88
C ARG A 430 -18.03 9.92 5.43
N ASP A 431 -17.39 10.90 4.81
CA ASP A 431 -17.66 11.29 3.42
C ASP A 431 -17.45 10.11 2.44
N ILE A 432 -16.40 9.31 2.65
CA ILE A 432 -16.12 8.11 1.84
C ILE A 432 -17.26 7.08 2.00
N ARG A 433 -17.66 6.78 3.24
CA ARG A 433 -18.74 5.81 3.53
C ARG A 433 -20.08 6.26 2.92
N GLU A 434 -20.39 7.55 2.99
CA GLU A 434 -21.59 8.13 2.36
C GLU A 434 -21.54 8.04 0.82
N GLN A 435 -20.37 8.27 0.21
CA GLN A 435 -20.18 8.09 -1.22
C GLN A 435 -20.39 6.62 -1.63
N GLN A 436 -19.77 5.67 -0.94
CA GLN A 436 -19.93 4.23 -1.21
C GLN A 436 -21.39 3.78 -1.05
N ALA A 437 -22.11 4.28 -0.05
CA ALA A 437 -23.52 3.98 0.14
C ALA A 437 -24.40 4.52 -1.00
N ARG A 438 -24.07 5.71 -1.56
CA ARG A 438 -24.76 6.25 -2.74
C ARG A 438 -24.50 5.40 -3.98
N GLU A 439 -23.24 5.07 -4.24
CA GLU A 439 -22.83 4.23 -5.39
C GLU A 439 -23.48 2.83 -5.32
N ALA A 440 -23.53 2.22 -4.13
CA ALA A 440 -24.19 0.93 -3.93
C ALA A 440 -25.70 1.00 -4.24
N ARG A 441 -26.40 2.05 -3.78
CA ARG A 441 -27.83 2.26 -4.08
C ARG A 441 -28.08 2.51 -5.57
N GLU A 442 -27.18 3.22 -6.24
CA GLU A 442 -27.28 3.47 -7.68
C GLU A 442 -27.08 2.18 -8.48
N LYS A 443 -26.07 1.37 -8.12
CA LYS A 443 -25.83 0.06 -8.73
C LYS A 443 -27.00 -0.90 -8.50
N GLU A 444 -27.61 -0.89 -7.32
CA GLU A 444 -28.82 -1.67 -7.02
C GLU A 444 -30.03 -1.19 -7.84
N ARG A 445 -30.19 0.12 -8.05
CA ARG A 445 -31.24 0.68 -8.92
C ARG A 445 -31.03 0.29 -10.38
N MET A 446 -29.80 0.38 -10.89
CA MET A 446 -29.47 0.01 -12.27
C MET A 446 -29.67 -1.48 -12.54
N SER A 447 -29.28 -2.35 -11.60
CA SER A 447 -29.53 -3.79 -11.71
C SER A 447 -31.02 -4.14 -11.70
N LYS A 448 -31.81 -3.52 -10.81
CA LYS A 448 -33.28 -3.69 -10.78
C LYS A 448 -33.97 -3.16 -12.03
N ALA A 449 -33.49 -2.07 -12.62
CA ALA A 449 -34.03 -1.53 -13.87
C ALA A 449 -33.71 -2.42 -15.08
N GLY A 450 -32.53 -3.06 -15.10
CA GLY A 450 -32.15 -4.02 -16.14
C GLY A 450 -32.98 -5.31 -16.11
N ASP A 451 -33.39 -5.76 -14.92
CA ASP A 451 -34.19 -6.97 -14.74
C ASP A 451 -35.68 -6.76 -15.09
N SER A 452 -36.18 -5.53 -14.97
CA SER A 452 -37.55 -5.16 -15.40
C SER A 452 -37.75 -5.05 -16.93
N GLY A 453 -36.69 -5.24 -17.72
CA GLY A 453 -36.72 -5.15 -19.19
C GLY A 453 -37.03 -6.44 -19.95
N SER A 454 -37.17 -7.60 -19.27
CA SER A 454 -37.46 -8.89 -19.96
C SER A 454 -38.88 -9.46 -19.74
N ALA A 455 -39.77 -8.73 -19.07
CA ALA A 455 -41.16 -9.15 -18.90
C ALA A 455 -42.09 -8.35 -19.84
N GLY A 456 -42.13 -8.72 -21.12
CA GLY A 456 -43.08 -8.10 -22.05
C GLY A 456 -42.86 -8.46 -23.51
N GLY A 457 -43.20 -9.69 -23.90
CA GLY A 457 -43.18 -10.08 -25.31
C GLY A 457 -43.47 -11.56 -25.54
N ALA A 458 -44.69 -11.99 -25.20
CA ALA A 458 -45.23 -13.18 -25.83
C ALA A 458 -45.42 -12.88 -27.32
N ASN A 459 -44.62 -13.51 -28.18
CA ASN A 459 -45.06 -13.84 -29.51
C ASN A 459 -44.35 -15.11 -29.98
N ASP A 460 -45.18 -16.10 -30.34
CA ASP A 460 -44.79 -17.33 -31.00
C ASP A 460 -43.88 -17.06 -32.19
N THR A 461 -42.73 -17.73 -32.23
CA THR A 461 -42.19 -18.40 -33.42
C THR A 461 -40.93 -19.17 -33.03
N GLN A 462 -41.03 -20.50 -33.02
CA GLN A 462 -39.83 -21.35 -33.18
C GLN A 462 -39.16 -21.02 -34.52
N PRO A 463 -37.83 -21.08 -34.58
CA PRO A 463 -37.27 -22.22 -35.31
C PRO A 463 -36.04 -22.86 -34.66
N ALA A 464 -36.09 -24.20 -34.68
CA ALA A 464 -35.04 -25.17 -34.96
C ALA A 464 -33.64 -24.97 -34.35
N ALA A 465 -33.33 -25.89 -33.44
CA ALA A 465 -31.97 -26.34 -33.17
C ALA A 465 -31.27 -26.77 -34.46
N VAL A 466 -30.02 -26.33 -34.62
CA VAL A 466 -29.05 -26.97 -35.50
C VAL A 466 -27.93 -27.48 -34.60
N GLU A 467 -27.94 -28.79 -34.36
CA GLU A 467 -26.76 -29.54 -33.93
C GLU A 467 -25.76 -29.70 -35.09
N ALA A 468 -24.54 -30.10 -34.71
CA ALA A 468 -23.39 -30.56 -35.51
C ALA A 468 -22.29 -29.48 -35.72
N HIS A 469 -21.01 -29.71 -35.44
CA HIS A 469 -20.25 -30.92 -35.12
C HIS A 469 -18.96 -30.55 -34.36
#